data_AF-A0A2G9T7C1-F1
#
_entry.id   AF-A0A2G9T7C1-F1
#
_cell.length_a   1.000
_cell.length_b   1.000
_cell.length_c   1.000
_cell.angle_alpha   90.00
_cell.angle_beta   90.00
_cell.angle_gamma   90.00
#
_symmetry.space_group_name_H-M   'P 1'
#
loop_
_entity.id
_entity.type
_entity.pdbx_description
1 polymer ?
#
loop_
_entity_poly.entity_id
_entity_poly.type
_entity_poly.pdbx_seq_one_letter_code
_entity_poly.pdbx_strand_id
1 'polypeptide(L)' 'MLRHSICILGIEDLHMLSRRHELIANKILPYFDYAIVDCVHELLFNRTHLGQVDHELDFKRYDRKCMIV' A
#
# COMPACT_ATOMS: atom_id res chain seq x y z
N MET A 1 5.92 8.62 -11.73
CA MET A 1 7.02 8.36 -12.71
C MET A 1 6.80 7.00 -13.39
N LEU A 2 7.22 6.78 -14.64
CA LEU A 2 6.97 5.52 -15.39
C LEU A 2 8.26 4.74 -15.66
N ARG A 3 8.24 3.42 -15.46
CA ARG A 3 9.32 2.50 -15.87
C ARG A 3 8.74 1.23 -16.48
N HIS A 4 9.11 0.94 -17.74
CA HIS A 4 8.52 -0.15 -18.54
C HIS A 4 6.98 -0.10 -18.59
N SER A 5 6.43 1.10 -18.78
CA SER A 5 4.98 1.34 -18.84
C SER A 5 4.21 1.00 -17.55
N ILE A 6 4.90 0.89 -16.42
CA ILE A 6 4.31 0.73 -15.08
C ILE A 6 4.66 1.96 -14.23
N CYS A 7 3.70 2.43 -13.43
CA CYS A 7 3.92 3.51 -12.48
C CYS A 7 4.86 3.05 -11.35
N ILE A 8 5.89 3.85 -11.09
CA ILE A 8 6.66 3.74 -9.86
C ILE A 8 5.95 4.60 -8.81
N LEU A 9 5.55 3.96 -7.72
CA LEU A 9 4.86 4.60 -6.61
C LEU A 9 5.86 5.28 -5.67
N GLY A 10 5.57 6.52 -5.28
CA GLY A 10 6.36 7.33 -4.35
C GLY A 10 5.54 7.75 -3.12
N ILE A 11 6.13 8.58 -2.25
CA ILE A 11 5.47 9.04 -1.03
C ILE A 11 4.22 9.89 -1.30
N GLU A 12 4.19 10.58 -2.44
CA GLU A 12 3.04 11.35 -2.90
C GLU A 12 1.78 10.50 -3.10
N ASP A 13 1.96 9.20 -3.39
CA ASP A 13 0.86 8.27 -3.63
C ASP A 13 0.31 7.65 -2.33
N LEU A 14 0.98 7.83 -1.19
CA LEU A 14 0.64 7.18 0.09
C LEU A 14 -0.82 7.44 0.49
N HIS A 15 -1.30 8.67 0.33
CA HIS A 15 -2.67 9.04 0.67
C HIS A 15 -3.71 8.32 -0.22
N MET A 16 -3.40 8.08 -1.50
CA MET A 16 -4.28 7.30 -2.35
C MET A 16 -4.22 5.81 -1.96
N LEU A 17 -3.01 5.29 -1.75
CA LEU A 17 -2.76 3.89 -1.42
C LEU A 17 -3.43 3.49 -0.10
N SER A 18 -3.42 4.35 0.91
CA SER A 18 -3.99 4.05 2.24
C SER A 18 -5.51 3.89 2.25
N ARG A 19 -6.20 4.43 1.23
CA ARG A 19 -7.66 4.40 1.06
C ARG A 19 -8.14 3.31 0.10
N ARG A 20 -7.21 2.62 -0.56
CA ARG A 20 -7.52 1.57 -1.52
C ARG A 20 -7.73 0.24 -0.82
N HIS A 21 -8.52 -0.62 -1.47
CA HIS A 21 -8.90 -1.92 -0.91
C HIS A 21 -7.95 -3.02 -1.38
N GLU A 22 -7.16 -2.75 -2.42
CA GLU A 22 -6.19 -3.67 -2.95
C GLU A 22 -5.10 -3.96 -1.90
N LEU A 23 -4.74 -5.24 -1.77
CA LEU A 23 -3.84 -5.71 -0.70
C LEU A 23 -2.36 -5.52 -1.05
N ILE A 24 -2.04 -5.48 -2.35
CA ILE A 24 -0.68 -5.40 -2.86
C ILE A 24 -0.62 -4.24 -3.85
N ALA A 25 0.44 -3.46 -3.77
CA ALA A 25 0.75 -2.40 -4.71
C ALA A 25 2.08 -2.67 -5.43
N ASN A 26 2.11 -2.42 -6.73
CA ASN A 26 3.29 -2.54 -7.58
C ASN A 26 3.36 -1.30 -8.51
N LYS A 27 4.50 -0.63 -8.70
CA LYS A 27 5.88 -0.99 -8.36
C LYS A 27 6.52 0.04 -7.43
N ILE A 28 7.07 -0.39 -6.30
CA ILE A 28 7.87 0.46 -5.40
C ILE A 28 9.35 0.15 -5.61
N LEU A 29 10.18 1.20 -5.63
CA LEU A 29 11.63 1.09 -5.82
C LEU A 29 12.35 1.88 -4.73
N PRO A 30 13.05 1.23 -3.79
CA PRO A 30 13.71 1.91 -2.66
C PRO A 30 14.70 3.02 -3.05
N TYR A 31 15.34 2.89 -4.20
CA TYR A 31 16.28 3.90 -4.71
C TYR A 31 15.58 5.10 -5.37
N PHE A 32 14.30 4.98 -5.70
CA PHE A 32 13.50 6.07 -6.25
C PHE A 32 12.94 6.93 -5.12
N ASP A 33 12.26 6.27 -4.18
CA ASP A 33 11.75 6.90 -2.97
C ASP A 33 11.68 5.85 -1.86
N TYR A 34 12.47 6.05 -0.80
CA TYR A 34 12.47 5.15 0.36
C TYR A 34 11.39 5.52 1.38
N ALA A 35 10.92 6.77 1.38
CA ALA A 35 9.95 7.25 2.36
C ALA A 35 8.63 6.50 2.24
N ILE A 36 8.21 6.14 1.02
CA ILE A 36 7.01 5.31 0.83
C ILE A 36 7.14 3.92 1.48
N VAL A 37 8.33 3.32 1.48
CA VAL A 37 8.58 2.02 2.13
C VAL A 37 8.46 2.17 3.65
N ASP A 38 9.11 3.19 4.21
CA ASP A 38 9.12 3.44 5.66
C ASP A 38 7.72 3.80 6.19
N CYS A 39 7.03 4.72 5.53
CA CYS A 39 5.68 5.13 5.95
C CYS A 39 4.64 4.01 5.79
N VAL A 40 4.72 3.18 4.74
CA VAL A 40 3.82 2.02 4.61
C VAL A 40 4.12 0.99 5.68
N HIS A 41 5.40 0.77 6.01
CA HIS A 41 5.79 -0.12 7.10
C HIS A 41 5.24 0.35 8.45
N GLU A 42 5.39 1.65 8.77
CA GLU A 42 4.83 2.24 10.00
C GLU A 42 3.29 2.17 10.01
N LEU A 43 2.64 2.48 8.89
CA LEU A 43 1.18 2.39 8.77
C LEU A 43 0.67 0.97 9.06
N LEU A 44 1.34 -0.05 8.53
CA LEU A 44 1.00 -1.44 8.78
C LEU A 44 1.24 -1.81 10.24
N PHE A 45 2.39 -1.42 10.81
CA PHE A 45 2.71 -1.66 12.22
C PHE A 45 1.67 -1.03 13.16
N ASN A 46 1.26 0.21 12.90
CA ASN A 46 0.27 0.92 13.71
C ASN A 46 -1.10 0.22 13.66
N ARG A 47 -1.50 -0.28 12.49
CA ARG A 47 -2.75 -1.04 12.31
C ARG A 47 -2.70 -2.41 12.99
N THR A 48 -1.56 -3.11 12.96
CA THR A 48 -1.46 -4.48 13.51
C THR A 48 -1.14 -4.51 15.00
N HIS A 49 -0.29 -3.61 15.49
CA HIS A 49 0.27 -3.70 16.85
C HIS A 49 -0.21 -2.60 17.79
N LEU A 50 -0.56 -1.41 17.27
CA LEU A 50 -1.06 -0.30 18.09
C LEU A 50 -2.60 -0.19 18.09
N GLY A 51 -3.30 -1.07 17.38
CA GLY A 51 -4.77 -1.06 17.30
C GLY A 51 -5.35 0.16 16.59
N GLN A 52 -4.53 0.88 15.81
CA GLN A 52 -4.98 2.06 15.05
C GLN A 52 -5.64 1.62 13.73
N VAL A 53 -6.75 0.88 13.85
CA VAL A 53 -7.51 0.38 12.71
C VAL A 53 -8.45 1.46 12.21
N ASP A 54 -8.16 1.99 11.03
CA ASP A 54 -9.03 2.95 10.32
C ASP A 54 -10.28 2.24 9.75
N HIS A 55 -10.10 1.09 9.11
CA HIS A 55 -11.17 0.23 8.58
C HIS A 55 -10.80 -1.25 8.74
N GLU A 56 -11.77 -2.11 9.06
CA GLU A 56 -11.53 -3.55 9.18
C GLU A 56 -11.32 -4.22 7.82
N LEU A 57 -10.51 -5.29 7.81
CA LEU A 57 -10.28 -6.14 6.65
C LEU A 57 -11.53 -7.00 6.37
N ASP A 58 -12.27 -6.65 5.32
CA ASP A 58 -13.41 -7.45 4.85
C ASP A 58 -12.94 -8.69 4.07
N PHE A 59 -12.74 -9.80 4.77
CA PHE A 59 -12.32 -11.07 4.17
C PHE A 59 -13.28 -11.58 3.07
N LYS A 60 -14.57 -11.25 3.12
CA LYS A 60 -15.52 -11.67 2.06
C LYS A 60 -15.22 -10.99 0.73
N ARG A 61 -14.69 -9.76 0.76
CA ARG A 61 -14.27 -9.03 -0.44
C ARG A 61 -13.09 -9.71 -1.14
N TYR A 62 -12.21 -10.36 -0.38
CA TYR A 62 -10.96 -10.94 -0.87
C TYR A 62 -11.04 -12.44 -1.15
N ASP A 63 -12.13 -13.11 -0.76
CA ASP A 63 -12.30 -14.57 -0.73
C ASP A 63 -12.00 -15.30 -2.06
N ARG A 64 -11.96 -14.59 -3.21
CA ARG A 64 -11.58 -15.16 -4.51
C ARG A 64 -10.92 -14.14 -5.48
N LYS A 65 -10.18 -13.14 -4.97
CA LYS A 65 -9.57 -12.10 -5.83
C LYS A 65 -8.12 -11.82 -5.44
N CYS A 66 -7.20 -12.00 -6.39
CA CYS A 66 -5.86 -11.43 -6.27
C CYS A 66 -5.94 -9.94 -6.65
N MET A 67 -6.00 -9.06 -5.65
CA MET A 67 -6.10 -7.61 -5.86
C MET A 67 -4.69 -6.99 -5.81
N ILE A 68 -4.16 -6.67 -6.99
CA ILE A 68 -2.87 -5.99 -7.19
C ILE A 68 -3.14 -4.65 -7.87
N VAL A 69 -2.61 -3.56 -7.33
CA VAL A 69 -2.50 -2.23 -7.99
C VAL A 69 -1.24 -2.17 -8.80
#